data_AF-A0A359BAC9-F1
#
_entry.id   AF-A0A359BAC9-F1
#
_cell.length_a   1.000
_cell.length_b   1.000
_cell.length_c   1.000
_cell.angle_alpha   90.00
_cell.angle_beta   90.00
_cell.angle_gamma   90.00
#
_symmetry.space_group_name_H-M   'P 1'
#
loop_
_entity.id
_entity.type
_entity.pdbx_description
1 polymer ?
#
loop_
_entity_poly.entity_id
_entity_poly.type
_entity_poly.pdbx_seq_one_letter_code
_entity_poly.pdbx_strand_id
1 'polypeptide(L)' 'MIKGTFEGERSLFKTTNETIDASLFQNGESPLKECKGLKVLNSTFLYKYPLWYGKDITCFNSYFLLDAE' A
#
# COMPACT_ATOMS: atom_id res chain seq x y z
N MET A 1 6.24 -6.82 10.59
CA MET A 1 6.90 -5.99 9.54
C MET A 1 6.75 -6.72 8.22
N ILE A 2 6.05 -6.11 7.28
CA ILE A 2 5.80 -6.66 5.94
C ILE A 2 6.82 -6.05 4.97
N LYS A 3 7.38 -6.90 4.11
CA LYS A 3 8.23 -6.49 3.00
C LYS A 3 8.01 -7.43 1.83
N GLY A 4 7.90 -6.89 0.63
CA GLY A 4 7.84 -7.70 -0.58
C GLY A 4 7.32 -6.98 -1.80
N THR A 5 7.10 -7.77 -2.84
CA THR A 5 6.42 -7.35 -4.06
C THR A 5 5.03 -7.95 -4.07
N PHE A 6 4.02 -7.11 -4.30
CA PHE A 6 2.61 -7.47 -4.25
C PHE A 6 1.94 -7.16 -5.59
N GLU A 7 1.17 -8.14 -6.06
CA GLU A 7 0.37 -8.08 -7.29
C GLU A 7 -1.08 -8.48 -6.97
N GLY A 8 -1.99 -8.12 -7.87
CA GLY A 8 -3.40 -8.48 -7.76
C GLY A 8 -4.23 -7.52 -6.90
N GLU A 9 -5.54 -7.59 -7.08
CA GLU A 9 -6.49 -6.72 -6.39
C GLU A 9 -6.45 -6.95 -4.87
N ARG A 10 -6.30 -5.86 -4.11
CA ARG A 10 -6.36 -5.85 -2.63
C ARG A 10 -5.38 -6.81 -1.94
N SER A 11 -4.15 -6.88 -2.43
CA SER A 11 -3.09 -7.78 -1.94
C SER A 11 -2.84 -7.75 -0.42
N LEU A 12 -3.09 -6.63 0.26
CA LEU A 12 -2.95 -6.48 1.71
C LEU A 12 -4.23 -5.94 2.37
N PHE A 13 -5.40 -6.36 1.87
CA PHE A 13 -6.71 -5.98 2.38
C PHE A 13 -6.85 -6.11 3.90
N LYS A 14 -7.46 -5.11 4.56
CA LYS A 14 -7.76 -5.13 6.00
C LYS A 14 -6.55 -5.33 6.91
N THR A 15 -5.33 -5.08 6.42
CA THR A 15 -4.13 -5.12 7.26
C THR A 15 -4.24 -4.08 8.38
N THR A 16 -3.89 -4.46 9.61
CA THR A 16 -3.97 -3.59 10.78
C THR A 16 -2.68 -3.58 11.60
N ASN A 17 -2.33 -2.42 12.17
CA ASN A 17 -1.22 -2.22 13.11
C ASN A 17 0.12 -2.79 12.62
N GLU A 18 0.47 -2.53 11.37
CA GLU A 18 1.66 -3.10 10.73
C GLU A 18 2.53 -2.04 10.08
N THR A 19 3.84 -2.31 10.02
CA THR A 19 4.81 -1.55 9.25
C THR A 19 5.10 -2.29 7.95
N ILE A 20 4.85 -1.62 6.83
CA ILE A 20 5.18 -2.04 5.48
C ILE A 20 6.39 -1.21 5.07
N ASP A 21 7.53 -1.86 4.84
CA ASP A 21 8.78 -1.17 4.51
C ASP A 21 9.41 -1.77 3.26
N ALA A 22 10.05 -0.91 2.45
CA ALA A 22 10.80 -1.29 1.25
C ALA A 22 10.03 -2.26 0.33
N SER A 23 8.76 -1.95 0.06
CA SER A 23 7.83 -2.82 -0.68
C SER A 23 7.42 -2.22 -2.02
N LEU A 24 7.08 -3.10 -2.96
CA LEU A 24 6.60 -2.74 -4.30
C LEU A 24 5.18 -3.28 -4.50
N PHE A 25 4.24 -2.40 -4.80
CA PHE A 25 2.89 -2.74 -5.23
C PHE A 25 2.80 -2.50 -6.73
N GLN A 26 2.65 -3.57 -7.51
CA GLN A 26 2.57 -3.52 -8.97
C GLN A 26 1.12 -3.32 -9.40
N ASN A 27 0.66 -4.06 -10.42
CA ASN A 27 -0.70 -4.03 -10.92
C ASN A 27 -1.68 -4.68 -9.93
N GLY A 28 -2.87 -4.08 -9.79
CA GLY A 28 -3.90 -4.52 -8.87
C GLY A 28 -4.47 -3.35 -8.07
N GLU A 29 -5.78 -3.12 -8.20
CA GLU A 29 -6.41 -1.98 -7.53
C GLU A 29 -6.43 -2.17 -6.02
N SER A 30 -6.34 -1.05 -5.32
CA SER A 30 -6.68 -0.98 -3.90
C SER A 30 -5.86 -1.91 -2.98
N PRO A 31 -4.53 -2.02 -3.11
CA PRO A 31 -3.72 -2.99 -2.37
C PRO A 31 -3.87 -2.85 -0.84
N LEU A 32 -3.97 -1.61 -0.32
CA LEU A 32 -4.18 -1.33 1.09
C LEU A 32 -5.56 -0.70 1.33
N LYS A 33 -6.59 -1.52 1.13
CA LYS A 33 -7.99 -1.14 1.35
C LYS A 33 -8.51 -1.57 2.73
N GLU A 34 -9.31 -0.73 3.38
CA GLU A 34 -9.88 -0.96 4.74
C GLU A 34 -8.81 -1.18 5.82
N CYS A 35 -7.65 -0.54 5.69
CA CYS A 35 -6.52 -0.72 6.59
C CYS A 35 -6.57 0.23 7.80
N LYS A 36 -5.92 -0.15 8.91
CA LYS A 36 -5.83 0.70 10.10
C LYS A 36 -4.44 0.68 10.76
N GLY A 37 -3.93 1.82 11.19
CA GLY A 37 -2.73 1.88 12.03
C GLY A 37 -1.45 1.46 11.28
N LEU A 38 -1.36 1.76 9.98
CA LEU A 38 -0.22 1.36 9.16
C LEU A 38 0.89 2.40 9.16
N LYS A 39 2.13 1.92 9.09
CA LYS A 39 3.30 2.71 8.68
C LYS A 39 3.80 2.18 7.35
N VAL A 40 3.62 2.94 6.28
CA VAL A 40 4.11 2.62 4.94
C VAL A 40 5.37 3.44 4.68
N LEU A 41 6.50 2.77 4.55
CA LEU A 41 7.82 3.37 4.47
C LEU A 41 8.52 2.90 3.20
N ASN A 42 9.25 3.80 2.53
CA ASN A 42 10.17 3.45 1.44
C ASN A 42 9.54 2.57 0.34
N SER A 43 8.24 2.75 0.06
CA SER A 43 7.47 1.83 -0.77
C SER A 43 6.99 2.49 -2.06
N THR A 44 6.74 1.68 -3.08
CA THR A 44 6.32 2.15 -4.40
C THR A 44 5.00 1.53 -4.78
N PHE A 45 4.07 2.34 -5.27
CA PHE A 45 2.77 1.91 -5.79
C PHE A 45 2.66 2.27 -7.26
N LEU A 46 2.46 1.27 -8.11
CA LEU A 46 2.41 1.40 -9.56
C LEU A 46 0.98 1.31 -10.12
N TYR A 47 -0.03 1.25 -9.26
CA TYR A 47 -1.41 1.11 -9.69
C TYR A 47 -2.40 1.86 -8.79
N LYS A 48 -3.67 1.84 -9.21
CA LYS A 48 -4.72 2.70 -8.67
C LYS A 48 -5.06 2.40 -7.21
N TYR A 49 -5.46 3.48 -6.54
CA TYR A 49 -6.04 3.46 -5.19
C TYR A 49 -5.14 2.83 -4.11
N PRO A 50 -3.85 3.21 -4.04
CA PRO A 50 -2.84 2.54 -3.22
C PRO A 50 -3.22 2.45 -1.74
N LEU A 51 -3.77 3.54 -1.17
CA LEU A 51 -4.31 3.63 0.18
C LEU A 51 -5.79 4.02 0.08
N TRP A 52 -6.71 3.11 0.41
CA TRP A 52 -8.14 3.36 0.21
C TRP A 52 -8.97 2.99 1.45
N TYR A 53 -9.84 3.88 1.91
CA TYR A 53 -10.58 3.71 3.18
C TYR A 53 -9.67 3.32 4.36
N GLY A 54 -8.46 3.90 4.41
CA GLY A 54 -7.50 3.69 5.48
C GLY A 54 -7.73 4.64 6.66
N LYS A 55 -7.45 4.18 7.88
CA LYS A 55 -7.46 4.99 9.10
C LYS A 55 -6.10 4.95 9.80
N ASP A 56 -5.65 6.06 10.37
CA ASP A 56 -4.40 6.15 11.14
C ASP A 56 -3.18 5.63 10.33
N ILE A 57 -3.02 6.13 9.10
CA ILE A 57 -1.95 5.72 8.18
C ILE A 57 -0.86 6.77 8.18
N THR A 58 0.38 6.36 8.44
CA THR A 58 1.58 7.16 8.16
C THR A 58 2.21 6.64 6.89
N CYS A 59 2.39 7.50 5.89
CA CYS A 59 3.13 7.18 4.68
C CYS A 59 4.35 8.11 4.58
N PHE A 60 5.54 7.55 4.42
CA PHE A 60 6.78 8.32 4.39
C PHE A 60 7.74 7.79 3.33
N ASN A 61 8.42 8.70 2.64
CA ASN A 61 9.42 8.41 1.61
C ASN A 61 8.95 7.36 0.58
N SER A 62 7.74 7.52 0.05
CA SER A 62 7.10 6.53 -0.83
C SER A 62 6.67 7.16 -2.15
N TYR A 63 6.62 6.34 -3.20
CA TYR A 63 6.29 6.76 -4.56
C TYR A 63 4.89 6.27 -4.97
N PHE A 64 4.12 7.14 -5.63
CA PHE A 64 2.81 6.83 -6.17
C PHE A 64 2.78 7.21 -7.65
N LEU A 65 2.46 6.23 -8.51
CA LEU A 65 2.17 6.51 -9.92
C LEU A 65 0.78 7.17 -10.03
N LEU A 66 0.72 8.37 -10.63
CA LEU A 66 -0.52 9.15 -10.74
C LEU A 66 -1.43 8.65 -11.85
N ASP A 67 -0.86 8.34 -13.01
CA ASP A 67 -1.60 8.04 -14.24
C ASP A 67 -1.58 6.55 -14.58
N ALA A 68 -1.89 5.71 -13.57
CA ALA A 68 -2.10 4.28 -13.83
C ALA A 68 -3.40 4.09 -14.61
N GLU A 69 -3.35 3.37 -15.74
CA GLU A 69 -4.51 3.08 -16.61
C GLU A 69 -5.38 1.92 -16.14
#